data_AF-A0A934FTK5-F1
#
_entry.id   AF-A0A934FTK5-F1
#
_cell.length_a   1.000
_cell.length_b   1.000
_cell.length_c   1.000
_cell.angle_alpha   90.00
_cell.angle_beta   90.00
_cell.angle_gamma   90.00
#
_symmetry.space_group_name_H-M   'P 1'
#
loop_
_entity.id
_entity.type
_entity.pdbx_description
1 polymer ?
#
loop_
_entity_poly.entity_id
_entity_poly.type
_entity_poly.pdbx_seq_one_letter_code
_entity_poly.pdbx_strand_id
1 'polypeptide(L)'
;MVALPIRPFVLAAIAAGALGAAAAIAGRGTDAPLAAPVTARAAAVNTAASDAAASDAAASDAAAWQSKAMPSRDVLAITARLERAVPVAVARAAGCDREPTTEREWFEKLVNEPGLATHAREILAGDQPDAHKVAVLRALCANRSPHADTLLAFAIERAPRETSPHGEDLARVATQLLCERSPRVASARTALQAIAFSPCVVAHALRRRAVAALAAHGDVDELGALATALLARGDKDLVAAALEAAAGRDEPALHERFARLLGA
;
A
#
# COMPACT_ATOMS: atom_id res chain seq x y z
N MET A 1 -26.32 -49.46 40.98
CA MET A 1 -25.85 -50.16 39.77
C MET A 1 -27.04 -50.33 38.84
N VAL A 2 -27.13 -49.51 37.79
CA VAL A 2 -28.17 -49.59 36.76
C VAL A 2 -27.43 -49.53 35.43
N ALA A 3 -27.48 -50.63 34.68
CA ALA A 3 -26.92 -50.73 33.34
C ALA A 3 -27.95 -50.22 32.33
N LEU A 4 -27.54 -49.25 31.50
CA LEU A 4 -28.32 -48.76 30.36
C LEU A 4 -27.65 -49.24 29.06
N PRO A 5 -28.40 -49.83 28.11
CA PRO A 5 -27.85 -50.49 26.94
C PRO A 5 -27.47 -49.50 25.82
N ILE A 6 -26.34 -49.83 25.20
CA ILE A 6 -25.75 -49.24 24.01
C ILE A 6 -26.71 -49.39 22.80
N ARG A 7 -26.94 -48.31 22.05
CA ARG A 7 -27.51 -48.36 20.69
C ARG A 7 -26.39 -48.16 19.65
N PRO A 8 -26.07 -49.16 18.81
CA PRO A 8 -25.01 -49.07 17.81
C PRO A 8 -25.63 -48.80 16.43
N PHE A 9 -25.88 -47.54 16.03
CA PHE A 9 -26.38 -47.29 14.66
C PHE A 9 -26.06 -45.92 14.03
N VAL A 10 -25.08 -45.15 14.51
CA VAL A 10 -24.75 -43.83 13.92
C VAL A 10 -23.31 -43.74 13.35
N LEU A 11 -22.59 -44.86 13.28
CA LEU A 11 -21.19 -44.91 12.79
C LEU A 11 -21.05 -45.45 11.36
N ALA A 12 -22.04 -45.22 10.49
CA ALA A 12 -22.02 -45.70 9.09
C ALA A 12 -22.33 -44.62 8.03
N ALA A 13 -22.18 -43.33 8.34
CA ALA A 13 -22.47 -42.25 7.38
C ALA A 13 -21.30 -41.29 7.07
N ILE A 14 -20.09 -41.52 7.61
CA ILE A 14 -18.93 -40.62 7.39
C ILE A 14 -17.83 -41.27 6.51
N ALA A 15 -17.96 -42.54 6.14
CA ALA A 15 -16.93 -43.27 5.39
C ALA A 15 -17.18 -43.40 3.86
N ALA A 16 -18.07 -42.58 3.27
CA ALA A 16 -18.41 -42.67 1.83
C ALA A 16 -18.35 -41.33 1.07
N GLY A 17 -17.49 -40.40 1.50
CA GLY A 17 -17.34 -39.08 0.88
C GLY A 17 -15.92 -38.69 0.46
N ALA A 18 -14.99 -39.66 0.36
CA ALA A 18 -13.55 -39.39 0.17
C ALA A 18 -12.92 -40.06 -1.08
N LEU A 19 -13.71 -40.47 -2.07
CA LEU A 19 -13.19 -40.96 -3.36
C LEU A 19 -14.01 -40.41 -4.51
N GLY A 20 -13.57 -39.29 -5.11
CA GLY A 20 -14.24 -38.74 -6.29
C GLY A 20 -13.84 -37.35 -6.72
N ALA A 21 -12.54 -37.02 -6.79
CA ALA A 21 -12.08 -35.79 -7.45
C ALA A 21 -10.59 -35.83 -7.89
N ALA A 22 -10.10 -36.99 -8.30
CA ALA A 22 -8.73 -37.14 -8.82
C ALA A 22 -8.74 -37.90 -10.15
N ALA A 23 -9.40 -37.35 -11.17
CA ALA A 23 -9.30 -37.81 -12.57
C ALA A 23 -10.03 -36.86 -13.54
N ALA A 24 -9.50 -35.65 -13.74
CA ALA A 24 -9.77 -34.87 -14.95
C ALA A 24 -8.73 -33.74 -15.03
N ILE A 25 -8.29 -33.41 -16.24
CA ILE A 25 -7.24 -32.42 -16.57
C ILE A 25 -5.82 -33.02 -16.60
N ALA A 26 -5.67 -34.09 -17.37
CA ALA A 26 -4.46 -34.34 -18.13
C ALA A 26 -4.88 -34.66 -19.58
N GLY A 27 -4.56 -33.77 -20.53
CA GLY A 27 -4.69 -34.06 -21.96
C GLY A 27 -5.37 -32.99 -22.81
N ARG A 28 -4.55 -32.06 -23.35
CA ARG A 28 -4.66 -31.24 -24.58
C ARG A 28 -3.73 -30.04 -24.35
N GLY A 29 -2.49 -29.97 -24.84
CA GLY A 29 -2.00 -30.32 -26.17
C GLY A 29 -2.25 -29.14 -27.11
N THR A 30 -1.25 -28.27 -27.29
CA THR A 30 -0.89 -27.64 -28.57
C THR A 30 0.41 -26.85 -28.42
N ASP A 31 1.26 -27.03 -29.41
CA ASP A 31 2.56 -26.44 -29.67
C ASP A 31 2.61 -24.90 -29.61
N ALA A 32 3.73 -24.36 -29.14
CA ALA A 32 4.26 -23.09 -29.62
C ALA A 32 5.80 -23.05 -29.47
N PRO A 33 6.55 -22.70 -30.53
CA PRO A 33 7.99 -22.92 -30.61
C PRO A 33 8.85 -21.81 -29.98
N LEU A 34 10.12 -22.18 -29.84
CA LEU A 34 11.25 -21.41 -29.36
C LEU A 34 11.47 -20.05 -30.06
N ALA A 35 11.89 -19.10 -29.23
CA ALA A 35 12.96 -18.13 -29.41
C ALA A 35 13.48 -17.81 -30.82
N ALA A 36 13.46 -16.51 -31.14
CA ALA A 36 14.39 -15.89 -32.08
C ALA A 36 14.65 -14.41 -31.68
N PRO A 37 15.78 -13.83 -32.13
CA PRO A 37 16.57 -12.92 -31.31
C PRO A 37 16.44 -11.43 -31.68
N VAL A 38 17.01 -10.64 -30.76
CA VAL A 38 17.43 -9.24 -30.88
C VAL A 38 18.00 -8.91 -32.27
N THR A 39 17.47 -7.85 -32.90
CA THR A 39 18.15 -7.16 -34.01
C THR A 39 18.22 -5.65 -33.77
N ALA A 40 19.47 -5.23 -33.60
CA ALA A 40 20.12 -4.03 -34.12
C ALA A 40 19.22 -2.87 -34.63
N ARG A 41 19.27 -1.77 -33.88
CA ARG A 41 18.97 -0.41 -34.35
C ARG A 41 20.20 0.13 -35.08
N ALA A 42 20.13 0.27 -36.40
CA ALA A 42 21.13 0.96 -37.20
C ALA A 42 20.47 1.87 -38.25
N ALA A 43 20.90 3.13 -38.19
CA ALA A 43 20.88 4.24 -39.14
C ALA A 43 20.26 4.09 -40.55
N ALA A 44 19.46 5.09 -40.92
CA ALA A 44 19.43 5.74 -42.23
C ALA A 44 18.83 7.15 -42.01
N VAL A 45 19.63 8.23 -42.00
CA VAL A 45 19.98 9.06 -43.17
C VAL A 45 18.74 9.53 -43.93
N ASN A 46 18.40 10.82 -43.77
CA ASN A 46 17.90 11.60 -44.89
C ASN A 46 18.31 13.07 -44.75
N THR A 47 19.39 13.39 -45.47
CA THR A 47 19.80 14.74 -45.87
C THR A 47 19.41 14.92 -47.32
N ALA A 48 18.62 15.95 -47.62
CA ALA A 48 18.63 16.76 -48.85
C ALA A 48 17.45 17.74 -48.75
N ALA A 49 17.69 19.02 -48.49
CA ALA A 49 18.11 20.06 -49.43
C ALA A 49 16.92 20.74 -50.11
N SER A 50 16.79 22.05 -49.88
CA SER A 50 16.21 23.02 -50.83
C SER A 50 16.47 24.44 -50.30
N ASP A 51 17.58 25.02 -50.77
CA ASP A 51 17.76 26.46 -50.88
C ASP A 51 16.67 27.08 -51.78
N ALA A 52 16.22 28.30 -51.48
CA ALA A 52 16.16 29.43 -52.42
C ALA A 52 15.51 30.69 -51.83
N ALA A 53 16.11 31.84 -52.21
CA ALA A 53 15.65 33.24 -52.16
C ALA A 53 15.80 33.98 -50.81
N ALA A 54 16.89 34.74 -50.59
CA ALA A 54 17.16 36.09 -51.10
C ALA A 54 16.09 37.12 -50.65
N SER A 55 16.38 37.90 -49.61
CA SER A 55 16.90 39.28 -49.69
C SER A 55 15.77 40.31 -49.61
N ASP A 56 15.63 41.01 -48.48
CA ASP A 56 15.37 42.45 -48.55
C ASP A 56 15.79 43.22 -47.29
N ALA A 57 16.55 44.28 -47.57
CA ALA A 57 16.73 45.54 -46.85
C ALA A 57 17.18 45.56 -45.36
N ALA A 58 18.47 45.87 -45.18
CA ALA A 58 18.99 46.61 -44.04
C ALA A 58 19.19 48.09 -44.42
N ALA A 59 18.66 49.02 -43.62
CA ALA A 59 19.16 50.38 -43.32
C ALA A 59 18.05 51.15 -42.56
N SER A 60 18.19 51.44 -41.27
CA SER A 60 18.93 52.54 -40.62
C SER A 60 18.06 53.77 -40.37
N ASP A 61 18.33 54.39 -39.22
CA ASP A 61 17.97 55.74 -38.74
C ASP A 61 16.52 55.93 -38.25
N ALA A 62 16.28 56.01 -36.95
CA ALA A 62 16.67 57.03 -35.97
C ALA A 62 15.57 58.10 -35.75
N ALA A 63 15.07 58.08 -34.51
CA ALA A 63 14.65 59.21 -33.69
C ALA A 63 13.25 59.83 -33.85
N ALA A 64 12.69 60.07 -32.65
CA ALA A 64 11.56 60.91 -32.28
C ALA A 64 10.17 60.27 -32.53
N TRP A 65 9.30 60.07 -31.55
CA TRP A 65 8.96 60.96 -30.44
C TRP A 65 8.56 60.18 -29.18
N GLN A 66 9.09 60.64 -28.06
CA GLN A 66 8.67 60.30 -26.70
C GLN A 66 7.19 60.68 -26.50
N SER A 67 6.32 59.69 -26.34
CA SER A 67 5.10 59.85 -25.55
C SER A 67 5.37 59.32 -24.13
N LYS A 68 5.63 60.25 -23.21
CA LYS A 68 5.53 60.01 -21.77
C LYS A 68 4.08 59.64 -21.44
N ALA A 69 3.73 58.38 -21.55
CA ALA A 69 2.55 57.85 -20.88
C ALA A 69 2.93 57.66 -19.41
N MET A 70 2.46 58.56 -18.54
CA MET A 70 2.48 58.30 -17.10
C MET A 70 1.70 57.01 -16.84
N PRO A 71 2.25 56.04 -16.08
CA PRO A 71 1.48 54.89 -15.66
C PRO A 71 0.28 55.38 -14.84
N SER A 72 -0.92 55.01 -15.27
CA SER A 72 -2.15 55.29 -14.54
C SER A 72 -2.03 54.77 -13.12
N ARG A 73 -2.74 55.43 -12.19
CA ARG A 73 -2.74 55.13 -10.74
C ARG A 73 -3.02 53.64 -10.43
N ASP A 74 -3.67 52.94 -11.36
CA ASP A 74 -3.98 51.51 -11.29
C ASP A 74 -2.78 50.59 -11.55
N VAL A 75 -1.81 51.00 -12.37
CA VAL A 75 -0.58 50.21 -12.62
C VAL A 75 0.30 50.21 -11.37
N LEU A 76 0.38 51.34 -10.65
CA LEU A 76 1.09 51.44 -9.37
C LEU A 76 0.41 50.63 -8.25
N ALA A 77 -0.92 50.50 -8.28
CA ALA A 77 -1.65 49.65 -7.32
C ALA A 77 -1.43 48.15 -7.60
N ILE A 78 -1.34 47.76 -8.87
CA ILE A 78 -1.05 46.38 -9.30
C ILE A 78 0.41 46.01 -8.99
N THR A 79 1.38 46.90 -9.27
CA THR A 79 2.79 46.65 -8.92
C THR A 79 3.01 46.64 -7.41
N ALA A 80 2.37 47.52 -6.63
CA ALA A 80 2.45 47.49 -5.16
C ALA A 80 1.78 46.24 -4.54
N ARG A 81 0.78 45.65 -5.22
CA ARG A 81 0.15 44.38 -4.81
C ARG A 81 1.02 43.17 -5.17
N LEU A 82 1.75 43.24 -6.29
CA LEU A 82 2.76 42.25 -6.67
C LEU A 82 3.99 42.31 -5.75
N GLU A 83 4.51 43.50 -5.43
CA GLU A 83 5.66 43.69 -4.53
C GLU A 83 5.38 43.28 -3.08
N ARG A 84 4.12 43.22 -2.64
CA ARG A 84 3.73 42.62 -1.34
C ARG A 84 3.45 41.12 -1.40
N ALA A 85 3.22 40.56 -2.58
CA ALA A 85 3.10 39.11 -2.78
C ALA A 85 4.48 38.44 -3.01
N VAL A 86 5.44 39.18 -3.52
CA VAL A 86 6.82 38.75 -3.77
C VAL A 86 7.62 38.34 -2.51
N PRO A 87 7.48 38.96 -1.31
CA PRO A 87 8.26 38.54 -0.15
C PRO A 87 7.83 37.17 0.40
N VAL A 88 6.60 36.73 0.10
CA VAL A 88 6.08 35.42 0.51
C VAL A 88 6.52 34.32 -0.46
N ALA A 89 6.64 34.63 -1.77
CA ALA A 89 7.16 33.70 -2.76
C ALA A 89 8.70 33.57 -2.67
N VAL A 90 9.42 34.66 -2.39
CA VAL A 90 10.88 34.66 -2.32
C VAL A 90 11.42 34.09 -1.00
N ALA A 91 10.71 34.26 0.12
CA ALA A 91 11.06 33.54 1.36
C ALA A 91 10.89 32.01 1.23
N ARG A 92 10.00 31.56 0.34
CA ARG A 92 9.80 30.14 0.02
C ARG A 92 10.86 29.58 -0.94
N ALA A 93 11.49 30.44 -1.75
CA ALA A 93 12.54 30.08 -2.71
C ALA A 93 13.97 30.17 -2.12
N ALA A 94 14.15 30.86 -0.99
CA ALA A 94 15.46 31.00 -0.32
C ALA A 94 15.74 29.95 0.77
N GLY A 95 14.75 29.11 1.12
CA GLY A 95 15.01 27.89 1.86
C GLY A 95 15.58 26.87 0.89
N CYS A 96 16.89 26.63 0.93
CA CYS A 96 17.55 25.58 0.17
C CYS A 96 16.65 24.34 0.09
N ASP A 97 16.48 23.78 -1.12
CA ASP A 97 15.89 22.46 -1.37
C ASP A 97 16.75 21.38 -0.70
N ARG A 98 16.78 21.39 0.62
CA ARG A 98 17.37 20.34 1.41
C ARG A 98 16.43 19.15 1.24
N GLU A 99 17.03 18.06 0.78
CA GLU A 99 16.35 16.77 0.73
C GLU A 99 15.86 16.43 2.14
N PRO A 100 14.59 16.01 2.30
CA PRO A 100 14.07 15.66 3.62
C PRO A 100 14.94 14.57 4.25
N THR A 101 15.32 14.79 5.49
CA THR A 101 16.21 13.88 6.23
C THR A 101 15.46 13.08 7.29
N THR A 102 14.23 13.49 7.62
CA THR A 102 13.38 12.80 8.61
C THR A 102 12.07 12.32 8.00
N GLU A 103 11.47 11.29 8.59
CA GLU A 103 10.14 10.78 8.21
C GLU A 103 9.09 11.92 8.23
N ARG A 104 9.14 12.79 9.23
CA ARG A 104 8.22 13.91 9.36
C ARG A 104 8.32 14.90 8.20
N GLU A 105 9.55 15.27 7.81
CA GLU A 105 9.78 16.17 6.68
C GLU A 105 9.32 15.53 5.36
N TRP A 106 9.55 14.22 5.17
CA TRP A 106 9.00 13.48 4.04
C TRP A 106 7.47 13.50 4.06
N PHE A 107 6.85 13.18 5.20
CA PHE A 107 5.40 13.15 5.34
C PHE A 107 4.76 14.50 5.03
N GLU A 108 5.31 15.59 5.55
CA GLU A 108 4.80 16.95 5.29
C GLU A 108 4.85 17.32 3.79
N LYS A 109 5.85 16.82 3.04
CA LYS A 109 5.91 16.97 1.58
C LYS A 109 4.91 16.08 0.85
N LEU A 110 4.80 14.81 1.24
CA LEU A 110 4.02 13.78 0.54
C LEU A 110 2.51 13.83 0.82
N VAL A 111 2.10 14.30 2.00
CA VAL A 111 0.68 14.25 2.41
C VAL A 111 -0.23 15.06 1.49
N ASN A 112 0.30 16.07 0.80
CA ASN A 112 -0.48 16.85 -0.17
C ASN A 112 -0.06 16.58 -1.63
N GLU A 113 0.78 15.56 -1.88
CA GLU A 113 1.29 15.29 -3.21
C GLU A 113 0.22 14.64 -4.10
N PRO A 114 -0.16 15.29 -5.22
CA PRO A 114 -1.09 14.69 -6.17
C PRO A 114 -0.42 13.51 -6.88
N GLY A 115 -1.11 12.37 -6.95
CA GLY A 115 -0.59 11.19 -7.65
C GLY A 115 0.35 10.30 -6.82
N LEU A 116 0.52 10.56 -5.52
CA LEU A 116 1.31 9.72 -4.62
C LEU A 116 0.97 8.23 -4.76
N ALA A 117 -0.32 7.89 -4.87
CA ALA A 117 -0.77 6.51 -5.02
C ALA A 117 -0.21 5.79 -6.27
N THR A 118 0.03 6.53 -7.35
CA THR A 118 0.55 5.99 -8.61
C THR A 118 2.01 5.56 -8.48
N HIS A 119 2.82 6.36 -7.80
CA HIS A 119 4.26 6.12 -7.65
C HIS A 119 4.64 5.43 -6.33
N ALA A 120 3.73 5.35 -5.36
CA ALA A 120 3.98 4.75 -4.06
C ALA A 120 4.52 3.31 -4.16
N ARG A 121 4.03 2.51 -5.12
CA ARG A 121 4.53 1.15 -5.32
C ARG A 121 6.00 1.12 -5.71
N GLU A 122 6.41 2.05 -6.57
CA GLU A 122 7.80 2.18 -7.04
C GLU A 122 8.71 2.62 -5.89
N ILE A 123 8.25 3.59 -5.08
CA ILE A 123 8.99 4.07 -3.91
C ILE A 123 9.17 2.95 -2.87
N LEU A 124 8.11 2.19 -2.58
CA LEU A 124 8.16 1.08 -1.63
C LEU A 124 9.07 -0.07 -2.11
N ALA A 125 9.10 -0.32 -3.42
CA ALA A 125 9.91 -1.37 -4.03
C ALA A 125 11.39 -0.98 -4.24
N GLY A 126 11.68 0.32 -4.37
CA GLY A 126 13.04 0.83 -4.64
C GLY A 126 13.92 0.93 -3.40
N ASP A 127 15.13 1.44 -3.60
CA ASP A 127 16.17 1.58 -2.55
C ASP A 127 16.06 2.88 -1.74
N GLN A 128 14.85 3.44 -1.65
CA GLN A 128 14.59 4.66 -0.89
C GLN A 128 14.77 4.41 0.62
N PRO A 129 15.17 5.43 1.40
CA PRO A 129 15.31 5.31 2.85
C PRO A 129 14.01 4.84 3.52
N ASP A 130 14.12 4.06 4.60
CA ASP A 130 12.94 3.57 5.34
C ASP A 130 12.05 4.72 5.84
N ALA A 131 12.64 5.83 6.28
CA ALA A 131 11.90 7.03 6.67
C ALA A 131 11.01 7.59 5.55
N HIS A 132 11.48 7.52 4.30
CA HIS A 132 10.71 7.93 3.13
C HIS A 132 9.58 6.93 2.86
N LYS A 133 9.87 5.63 2.90
CA LYS A 133 8.85 4.57 2.71
C LYS A 133 7.76 4.63 3.77
N VAL A 134 8.12 4.82 5.04
CA VAL A 134 7.16 4.99 6.14
C VAL A 134 6.30 6.23 5.94
N ALA A 135 6.91 7.37 5.57
CA ALA A 135 6.18 8.60 5.29
C ALA A 135 5.15 8.40 4.14
N VAL A 136 5.50 7.66 3.09
CA VAL A 136 4.58 7.29 2.01
C VAL A 136 3.39 6.50 2.56
N LEU A 137 3.63 5.46 3.37
CA LEU A 137 2.55 4.65 3.95
C LEU A 137 1.61 5.48 4.82
N ARG A 138 2.15 6.37 5.67
CA ARG A 138 1.35 7.28 6.49
C ARG A 138 0.58 8.29 5.65
N ALA A 139 1.19 8.86 4.62
CA ALA A 139 0.55 9.81 3.72
C ALA A 139 -0.62 9.17 2.95
N LEU A 140 -0.45 7.93 2.46
CA LEU A 140 -1.53 7.16 1.83
C LEU A 140 -2.71 6.95 2.77
N CYS A 141 -2.44 6.63 4.04
CA CYS A 141 -3.46 6.45 5.06
C CYS A 141 -4.18 7.77 5.41
N ALA A 142 -3.42 8.85 5.60
CA ALA A 142 -3.93 10.18 5.89
C ALA A 142 -4.86 10.69 4.78
N ASN A 143 -4.48 10.45 3.52
CA ASN A 143 -5.26 10.82 2.34
C ASN A 143 -6.40 9.86 2.01
N ARG A 144 -6.61 8.82 2.83
CA ARG A 144 -7.63 7.78 2.61
C ARG A 144 -7.56 7.20 1.19
N SER A 145 -6.35 6.99 0.68
CA SER A 145 -6.15 6.41 -0.65
C SER A 145 -6.85 5.05 -0.74
N PRO A 146 -7.59 4.76 -1.84
CA PRO A 146 -8.23 3.45 -2.04
C PRO A 146 -7.21 2.31 -2.17
N HIS A 147 -5.95 2.63 -2.47
CA HIS A 147 -4.87 1.66 -2.62
C HIS A 147 -4.04 1.48 -1.34
N ALA A 148 -4.37 2.19 -0.24
CA ALA A 148 -3.57 2.17 0.98
C ALA A 148 -3.39 0.75 1.53
N ASP A 149 -4.47 -0.02 1.67
CA ASP A 149 -4.41 -1.35 2.30
C ASP A 149 -3.59 -2.34 1.46
N THR A 150 -3.73 -2.28 0.12
CA THR A 150 -2.95 -3.11 -0.80
C THR A 150 -1.46 -2.76 -0.77
N LEU A 151 -1.12 -1.47 -0.66
CA LEU A 151 0.27 -1.01 -0.58
C LEU A 151 0.90 -1.29 0.79
N LEU A 152 0.11 -1.24 1.87
CA LEU A 152 0.54 -1.69 3.20
C LEU A 152 0.86 -3.19 3.20
N ALA A 153 -0.02 -4.02 2.62
CA ALA A 153 0.22 -5.46 2.49
C ALA A 153 1.49 -5.74 1.65
N PHE A 154 1.65 -5.03 0.53
CA PHE A 154 2.85 -5.11 -0.31
C PHE A 154 4.13 -4.78 0.48
N ALA A 155 4.11 -3.73 1.31
CA ALA A 155 5.26 -3.36 2.14
C ALA A 155 5.62 -4.45 3.16
N ILE A 156 4.63 -5.15 3.73
CA ILE A 156 4.84 -6.25 4.68
C ILE A 156 5.47 -7.47 3.99
N GLU A 157 5.00 -7.80 2.78
CA GLU A 157 5.53 -8.94 2.02
C GLU A 157 6.95 -8.71 1.49
N ARG A 158 7.30 -7.45 1.23
CA ARG A 158 8.58 -7.07 0.61
C ARG A 158 9.65 -6.62 1.61
N ALA A 159 9.29 -6.33 2.86
CA ALA A 159 10.25 -5.94 3.85
C ALA A 159 11.33 -7.03 4.00
N PRO A 160 12.62 -6.66 4.07
CA PRO A 160 13.69 -7.61 4.30
C PRO A 160 13.44 -8.35 5.62
N ARG A 161 13.70 -9.66 5.63
CA ARG A 161 13.50 -10.52 6.82
C ARG A 161 14.45 -10.18 7.97
N GLU A 162 15.56 -9.54 7.65
CA GLU A 162 16.58 -9.11 8.59
C GLU A 162 16.22 -7.71 9.10
N THR A 163 15.79 -7.67 10.35
CA THR A 163 15.41 -6.44 11.06
C THR A 163 16.64 -5.56 11.18
N SER A 164 16.58 -4.37 10.58
CA SER A 164 17.65 -3.39 10.73
C SER A 164 17.78 -3.01 12.22
N PRO A 165 18.96 -3.08 12.84
CA PRO A 165 19.13 -2.91 14.29
C PRO A 165 18.77 -1.51 14.80
N HIS A 166 18.60 -0.52 13.92
CA HIS A 166 18.43 0.89 14.28
C HIS A 166 17.32 1.63 13.50
N GLY A 167 16.51 0.95 12.67
CA GLY A 167 15.46 1.57 11.85
C GLY A 167 14.04 1.18 12.29
N GLU A 168 13.05 2.04 12.05
CA GLU A 168 11.65 1.64 12.11
C GLU A 168 11.41 0.51 11.10
N ASP A 169 11.03 -0.66 11.60
CA ASP A 169 10.72 -1.83 10.79
C ASP A 169 9.47 -1.55 9.95
N LEU A 170 9.66 -1.35 8.64
CA LEU A 170 8.62 -1.01 7.68
C LEU A 170 7.42 -1.97 7.75
N ALA A 171 7.67 -3.28 7.91
CA ALA A 171 6.60 -4.27 8.02
C ALA A 171 5.81 -4.11 9.34
N ARG A 172 6.49 -3.74 10.42
CA ARG A 172 5.83 -3.44 11.70
C ARG A 172 4.94 -2.21 11.60
N VAL A 173 5.45 -1.13 10.99
CA VAL A 173 4.66 0.09 10.78
C VAL A 173 3.46 -0.18 9.87
N ALA A 174 3.67 -0.87 8.75
CA ALA A 174 2.59 -1.23 7.84
C ALA A 174 1.52 -2.11 8.51
N THR A 175 1.94 -3.10 9.31
CA THR A 175 1.01 -3.95 10.09
C THR A 175 0.23 -3.11 11.10
N GLN A 176 0.90 -2.20 11.82
CA GLN A 176 0.26 -1.33 12.80
C GLN A 176 -0.78 -0.43 12.15
N LEU A 177 -0.48 0.18 11.00
CA LEU A 177 -1.44 1.00 10.24
C LEU A 177 -2.65 0.19 9.76
N LEU A 178 -2.45 -1.07 9.33
CA LEU A 178 -3.58 -1.96 9.01
C LEU A 178 -4.44 -2.26 10.24
N CYS A 179 -3.84 -2.54 11.40
CA CYS A 179 -4.56 -2.76 12.65
C CYS A 179 -5.37 -1.53 13.09
N GLU A 180 -4.82 -0.32 12.95
CA GLU A 180 -5.54 0.92 13.29
C GLU A 180 -6.74 1.17 12.38
N ARG A 181 -6.69 0.68 11.14
CA ARG A 181 -7.74 0.83 10.13
C ARG A 181 -8.79 -0.27 10.18
N SER A 182 -8.44 -1.45 10.66
CA SER A 182 -9.31 -2.63 10.65
C SER A 182 -10.69 -2.48 11.32
N PRO A 183 -10.90 -1.63 12.36
CA PRO A 183 -12.23 -1.43 12.92
C PRO A 183 -13.21 -0.78 11.94
N ARG A 184 -12.71 -0.03 10.94
CA ARG A 184 -13.53 0.80 10.05
C ARG A 184 -13.48 0.36 8.59
N VAL A 185 -12.47 -0.42 8.21
CA VAL A 185 -12.15 -0.70 6.80
C VAL A 185 -12.06 -2.21 6.57
N ALA A 186 -13.00 -2.75 5.80
CA ALA A 186 -13.06 -4.19 5.51
C ALA A 186 -11.84 -4.69 4.71
N SER A 187 -11.34 -3.90 3.75
CA SER A 187 -10.12 -4.23 2.99
C SER A 187 -8.87 -4.35 3.87
N ALA A 188 -8.79 -3.57 4.94
CA ALA A 188 -7.72 -3.71 5.94
C ALA A 188 -7.82 -5.05 6.69
N ARG A 189 -9.03 -5.49 7.05
CA ARG A 189 -9.25 -6.82 7.65
C ARG A 189 -8.91 -7.95 6.67
N THR A 190 -9.31 -7.84 5.41
CA THR A 190 -8.90 -8.80 4.37
C THR A 190 -7.38 -8.90 4.23
N ALA A 191 -6.67 -7.76 4.23
CA ALA A 191 -5.22 -7.74 4.19
C ALA A 191 -4.61 -8.41 5.44
N LEU A 192 -5.11 -8.09 6.64
CA LEU A 192 -4.67 -8.73 7.89
C LEU A 192 -4.91 -10.24 7.88
N GLN A 193 -6.01 -10.73 7.29
CA GLN A 193 -6.28 -12.16 7.16
C GLN A 193 -5.24 -12.84 6.27
N ALA A 194 -4.90 -12.24 5.12
CA ALA A 194 -3.84 -12.74 4.25
C ALA A 194 -2.48 -12.78 4.98
N ILE A 195 -2.18 -11.76 5.79
CA ILE A 195 -0.94 -11.67 6.58
C ILE A 195 -0.91 -12.73 7.68
N ALA A 196 -1.95 -12.81 8.52
CA ALA A 196 -2.09 -13.78 9.61
C ALA A 196 -1.86 -15.22 9.14
N PHE A 197 -2.35 -15.51 7.94
CA PHE A 197 -2.32 -16.83 7.34
C PHE A 197 -1.27 -16.97 6.22
N SER A 198 -0.32 -16.05 6.09
CA SER A 198 0.79 -16.23 5.16
C SER A 198 1.67 -17.42 5.60
N PRO A 199 1.98 -18.39 4.72
CA PRO A 199 2.65 -19.62 5.12
C PRO A 199 4.13 -19.44 5.46
N CYS A 200 4.86 -18.52 4.81
CA CYS A 200 6.33 -18.46 4.95
C CYS A 200 6.96 -17.07 4.84
N VAL A 201 6.20 -16.02 4.50
CA VAL A 201 6.80 -14.72 4.12
C VAL A 201 6.90 -13.78 5.31
N VAL A 202 5.93 -13.84 6.23
CA VAL A 202 5.76 -12.87 7.30
C VAL A 202 6.26 -13.41 8.63
N ALA A 203 7.00 -12.59 9.38
CA ALA A 203 7.47 -12.90 10.73
C ALA A 203 6.31 -13.28 11.66
N HIS A 204 6.52 -14.30 12.50
CA HIS A 204 5.48 -14.85 13.38
C HIS A 204 4.87 -13.78 14.32
N ALA A 205 5.67 -12.84 14.82
CA ALA A 205 5.19 -11.74 15.65
C ALA A 205 4.17 -10.82 14.93
N LEU A 206 4.38 -10.55 13.64
CA LEU A 206 3.45 -9.76 12.83
C LEU A 206 2.16 -10.55 12.54
N ARG A 207 2.29 -11.86 12.28
CA ARG A 207 1.12 -12.76 12.13
C ARG A 207 0.27 -12.79 13.39
N ARG A 208 0.89 -12.93 14.58
CA ARG A 208 0.20 -12.84 15.88
C ARG A 208 -0.53 -11.51 16.04
N ARG A 209 0.10 -10.39 15.70
CA ARG A 209 -0.51 -9.06 15.76
C ARG A 209 -1.71 -8.93 14.83
N ALA A 210 -1.62 -9.47 13.61
CA ALA A 210 -2.72 -9.47 12.66
C ALA A 210 -3.90 -10.32 13.15
N VAL A 211 -3.65 -11.50 13.70
CA VAL A 211 -4.69 -12.36 14.31
C VAL A 211 -5.38 -11.65 15.49
N ALA A 212 -4.61 -11.04 16.39
CA ALA A 212 -5.15 -10.29 17.51
C ALA A 212 -6.07 -9.15 17.04
N ALA A 213 -5.65 -8.38 16.03
CA ALA A 213 -6.47 -7.30 15.48
C ALA A 213 -7.77 -7.81 14.82
N LEU A 214 -7.72 -8.93 14.11
CA LEU A 214 -8.92 -9.58 13.55
C LEU A 214 -9.86 -10.06 14.65
N ALA A 215 -9.34 -10.64 15.73
CA ALA A 215 -10.17 -11.10 16.85
C ALA A 215 -10.83 -9.93 17.61
N ALA A 216 -10.10 -8.83 17.78
CA ALA A 216 -10.60 -7.63 18.44
C ALA A 216 -11.69 -6.90 17.64
N HIS A 217 -11.60 -6.91 16.30
CA HIS A 217 -12.41 -6.04 15.44
C HIS A 217 -13.30 -6.77 14.44
N GLY A 218 -13.18 -8.09 14.33
CA GLY A 218 -13.98 -8.89 13.42
C GLY A 218 -15.44 -8.96 13.85
N ASP A 219 -16.32 -9.02 12.85
CA ASP A 219 -17.73 -9.36 13.07
C ASP A 219 -17.92 -10.86 13.36
N VAL A 220 -19.16 -11.27 13.60
CA VAL A 220 -19.49 -12.66 13.97
C VAL A 220 -19.07 -13.67 12.89
N ASP A 221 -19.23 -13.32 11.61
CA ASP A 221 -18.92 -14.21 10.49
C ASP A 221 -17.40 -14.27 10.27
N GLU A 222 -16.73 -13.13 10.34
CA GLU A 222 -15.27 -13.02 10.28
C GLU A 222 -14.60 -13.80 11.42
N LEU A 223 -15.16 -13.78 12.63
CA LEU A 223 -14.68 -14.57 13.75
C LEU A 223 -14.92 -16.06 13.59
N GLY A 224 -16.07 -16.46 13.03
CA GLY A 224 -16.33 -17.85 12.67
C GLY A 224 -15.26 -18.37 11.69
N ALA A 225 -15.00 -17.60 10.62
CA ALA A 225 -13.97 -17.92 9.64
C ALA A 225 -12.56 -17.93 10.26
N LEU A 226 -12.25 -16.99 11.16
CA LEU A 226 -10.98 -16.94 11.88
C LEU A 226 -10.78 -18.18 12.74
N ALA A 227 -11.80 -18.61 13.49
CA ALA A 227 -11.72 -19.80 14.34
C ALA A 227 -11.48 -21.07 13.51
N THR A 228 -12.23 -21.26 12.41
CA THR A 228 -12.02 -22.39 11.50
C THR A 228 -10.60 -22.41 10.94
N ALA A 229 -10.08 -21.26 10.51
CA ALA A 229 -8.73 -21.15 9.95
C ALA A 229 -7.62 -21.41 11.00
N LEU A 230 -7.81 -20.95 12.25
CA LEU A 230 -6.88 -21.20 13.35
C LEU A 230 -6.83 -22.68 13.74
N LEU A 231 -7.99 -23.32 13.88
CA LEU A 231 -8.08 -24.76 14.18
C LEU A 231 -7.43 -25.62 13.10
N ALA A 232 -7.64 -25.29 11.82
CA ALA A 232 -7.04 -26.02 10.71
C ALA A 232 -5.50 -25.97 10.72
N ARG A 233 -4.90 -24.92 11.31
CA ARG A 233 -3.45 -24.77 11.41
C ARG A 233 -2.85 -25.34 12.70
N GLY A 234 -3.61 -25.35 13.79
CA GLY A 234 -3.14 -25.85 15.09
C GLY A 234 -2.05 -25.00 15.75
N ASP A 235 -1.89 -23.74 15.33
CA ASP A 235 -0.88 -22.82 15.89
C ASP A 235 -1.41 -22.21 17.21
N LYS A 236 -0.94 -22.76 18.34
CA LYS A 236 -1.40 -22.38 19.69
C LYS A 236 -1.08 -20.92 20.03
N ASP A 237 0.01 -20.36 19.50
CA ASP A 237 0.42 -18.99 19.79
C ASP A 237 -0.49 -17.97 19.10
N LEU A 238 -0.97 -18.31 17.90
CA LEU A 238 -1.99 -17.52 17.21
C LEU A 238 -3.36 -17.63 17.90
N VAL A 239 -3.74 -18.83 18.34
CA VAL A 239 -4.99 -19.05 19.10
C VAL A 239 -4.98 -18.24 20.40
N ALA A 240 -3.90 -18.30 21.17
CA ALA A 240 -3.76 -17.53 22.42
C ALA A 240 -3.88 -16.02 22.18
N ALA A 241 -3.20 -15.50 21.14
CA ALA A 241 -3.30 -14.08 20.78
C ALA A 241 -4.72 -13.66 20.36
N ALA A 242 -5.45 -14.55 19.65
CA ALA A 242 -6.84 -14.29 19.27
C ALA A 242 -7.76 -14.23 20.50
N LEU A 243 -7.62 -15.19 21.42
CA LEU A 243 -8.43 -15.26 22.63
C LEU A 243 -8.18 -14.08 23.56
N GLU A 244 -6.91 -13.71 23.78
CA GLU A 244 -6.52 -12.55 24.59
C GLU A 244 -7.12 -11.25 24.03
N ALA A 245 -7.03 -11.04 22.72
CA ALA A 245 -7.59 -9.86 22.07
C ALA A 245 -9.13 -9.85 22.10
N ALA A 246 -9.78 -11.01 21.91
CA ALA A 246 -11.23 -11.13 21.98
C ALA A 246 -11.76 -10.87 23.40
N ALA A 247 -11.00 -11.21 24.45
CA ALA A 247 -11.39 -10.97 25.84
C ALA A 247 -11.46 -9.48 26.20
N GLY A 248 -10.71 -8.63 25.49
CA GLY A 248 -10.75 -7.18 25.64
C GLY A 248 -11.92 -6.49 24.93
N ARG A 249 -12.86 -7.23 24.34
CA ARG A 249 -14.02 -6.65 23.65
C ARG A 249 -15.11 -6.25 24.63
N ASP A 250 -15.84 -5.19 24.29
CA ASP A 250 -17.03 -4.74 25.02
C ASP A 250 -18.24 -5.70 24.91
N GLU A 251 -18.11 -6.79 24.14
CA GLU A 251 -19.14 -7.79 23.89
C GLU A 251 -18.73 -9.18 24.43
N PRO A 252 -18.94 -9.45 25.73
CA PRO A 252 -18.49 -10.69 26.37
C PRO A 252 -19.15 -11.95 25.79
N ALA A 253 -20.40 -11.86 25.32
CA ALA A 253 -21.11 -12.98 24.69
C ALA A 253 -20.45 -13.44 23.39
N LEU A 254 -19.87 -12.51 22.64
CA LEU A 254 -19.20 -12.81 21.39
C LEU A 254 -17.81 -13.41 21.66
N HIS A 255 -17.11 -12.92 22.69
CA HIS A 255 -15.89 -13.58 23.19
C HIS A 255 -16.18 -15.03 23.60
N GLU A 256 -17.21 -15.28 24.41
CA GLU A 256 -17.54 -16.63 24.88
C GLU A 256 -17.90 -17.57 23.71
N ARG A 257 -18.62 -17.07 22.71
CA ARG A 257 -18.91 -17.82 21.48
C ARG A 257 -17.63 -18.15 20.71
N PHE A 258 -16.72 -17.18 20.58
CA PHE A 258 -15.45 -17.38 19.89
C PHE A 258 -14.52 -18.36 20.64
N ALA A 259 -14.46 -18.27 21.97
CA ALA A 259 -13.73 -19.22 22.82
C ALA A 259 -14.28 -20.64 22.67
N ARG A 260 -15.62 -20.81 22.71
CA ARG A 260 -16.27 -22.10 22.47
C ARG A 260 -15.95 -22.68 21.09
N LEU A 261 -15.87 -21.85 20.05
CA LEU A 261 -15.47 -22.30 18.70
C LEU A 261 -14.03 -22.82 18.67
N LEU A 262 -13.15 -22.26 19.49
CA LEU A 262 -11.75 -22.68 19.60
C LEU A 262 -11.53 -23.83 20.60
N GLY A 263 -12.58 -24.28 21.30
CA GLY A 263 -12.51 -25.34 22.29
C GLY A 263 -11.88 -24.91 23.62
N ALA A 264 -11.92 -23.61 23.92
CA ALA A 264 -11.44 -23.00 25.16
C ALA A 264 -12.56 -22.77 26.19
#